data_AF-A0A7C7PDF8-F1
#
_entry.id   AF-A0A7C7PDF8-F1
#
_cell.length_a   1.000
_cell.length_b   1.000
_cell.length_c   1.000
_cell.angle_alpha   90.00
_cell.angle_beta   90.00
_cell.angle_gamma   90.00
#
_symmetry.space_group_name_H-M   'P 1'
#
loop_
_entity.id
_entity.type
_entity.pdbx_description
1 polymer ?
#
loop_
_entity_poly.entity_id
_entity_poly.type
_entity_poly.pdbx_seq_one_letter_code
_entity_poly.pdbx_strand_id
1 'polypeptide(L)'
;MNKEKGFSLVELMVALVIGLLLIAGVIELFVSTRQTYRVQDMKARMQEDGRYAIHHISSLLDRAGYVGCNSIPTGNRGATGRNSGGTGRSLVNNLNTANNYFWDIGGAPVLGHEADNNGGWSPALPAGINQAIAGSDVFTLRTVSNVFIEVSHFDSSLGPSAPVKIPQNNPLDDCDPATEAKPGECANIVIASDCNNSVIFQVTNDPSVDGNLQHETGIGTPGNSRVDLGLSGLSQGWLNTITTHTFFIRNGPSNYPSLYQMVLGKNPDVLIEGVEQMQVEYGVDTSNNGSVDQYVKANAVADWEQIISVRISLVMINIDPQQNDNVALGDGTYTLEGNVITPDDGRLRQVFTKTITLRNRIL
;
A
#
# COMPACT_ATOMS: atom_id res chain seq x y z
N MET A 1 61.02 59.71 17.43
CA MET A 1 60.36 58.83 18.43
C MET A 1 58.93 59.32 18.58
N ASN A 2 57.98 58.71 17.87
CA ASN A 2 56.57 59.05 18.03
C ASN A 2 56.11 58.50 19.40
N LYS A 3 55.54 59.37 20.24
CA LYS A 3 54.92 58.97 21.51
C LYS A 3 53.60 58.26 21.18
N GLU A 4 53.58 56.95 21.36
CA GLU A 4 52.36 56.14 21.42
C GLU A 4 51.47 56.72 22.54
N LYS A 5 50.30 57.27 22.18
CA LYS A 5 49.30 57.70 23.16
C LYS A 5 48.53 56.45 23.60
N GLY A 6 48.63 56.09 24.88
CA GLY A 6 47.92 54.94 25.44
C GLY A 6 46.40 55.09 25.36
N PHE A 7 45.70 53.96 25.24
CA PHE A 7 44.24 53.89 25.17
C PHE A 7 43.58 54.38 26.47
N SER A 8 42.46 55.09 26.35
CA SER A 8 41.67 55.48 27.53
C SER A 8 40.82 54.29 28.03
N LEU A 9 40.56 54.24 29.33
CA LEU A 9 39.70 53.21 29.94
C LEU A 9 38.30 53.18 29.28
N VAL A 10 37.79 54.35 28.89
CA VAL A 10 36.50 54.50 28.18
C VAL A 10 36.55 53.86 26.78
N GLU A 11 37.65 54.04 26.05
CA GLU A 11 37.84 53.47 24.71
C GLU A 11 37.87 51.93 24.75
N LEU A 12 38.47 51.36 25.79
CA LEU A 12 38.49 49.91 26.02
C LEU A 12 37.09 49.37 26.40
N MET A 13 36.33 50.12 27.20
CA MET A 13 34.95 49.77 27.54
C MET A 13 34.04 49.80 26.30
N VAL A 14 34.17 50.83 25.46
CA VAL A 14 33.40 50.97 24.22
C VAL A 14 33.75 49.84 23.24
N ALA A 15 35.04 49.54 23.06
CA ALA A 15 35.49 48.46 22.18
C ALA A 15 34.93 47.09 22.62
N LEU A 16 34.90 46.81 23.92
CA LEU A 16 34.37 45.55 24.46
C LEU A 16 32.85 45.43 24.23
N VAL A 17 32.10 46.50 24.47
CA VAL A 17 30.65 46.52 24.25
C VAL A 17 30.31 46.29 22.77
N ILE A 18 31.01 46.98 21.86
CA ILE A 18 30.81 46.78 20.42
C ILE A 18 31.19 45.36 20.00
N GLY A 19 32.32 44.84 20.50
CA GLY A 19 32.75 43.47 20.22
C GLY A 19 31.71 42.42 20.67
N LEU A 20 31.12 42.60 21.85
CA LEU A 20 30.09 41.70 22.37
C LEU A 20 28.81 41.76 21.53
N LEU A 21 28.38 42.95 21.11
CA LEU A 21 27.22 43.11 20.23
C LEU A 21 27.43 42.46 18.86
N LEU A 22 28.62 42.61 18.27
CA LEU A 22 28.96 41.99 17.00
C LEU A 22 28.98 40.47 17.10
N ILE A 23 29.60 39.92 18.16
CA ILE A 23 29.63 38.46 18.39
C ILE A 23 28.20 37.92 18.60
N ALA A 24 27.37 38.61 19.38
CA ALA A 24 25.98 38.23 19.60
C ALA A 24 25.19 38.15 18.27
N GLY A 25 25.33 39.17 17.41
CA GLY A 25 24.68 39.18 16.09
C GLY A 25 25.18 38.07 15.16
N VAL A 26 26.48 37.76 15.16
CA VAL A 26 27.04 36.65 14.36
C VAL A 26 26.55 35.29 14.88
N ILE A 27 26.48 35.10 16.19
CA ILE A 27 25.94 33.88 16.80
C ILE A 27 24.47 33.69 16.41
N GLU A 28 23.65 34.74 16.50
CA GLU A 28 22.24 34.69 16.11
C GLU A 28 22.07 34.31 14.64
N LEU A 29 22.83 34.94 13.75
CA LEU A 29 22.82 34.62 12.32
C LEU A 29 23.25 33.16 12.07
N PHE A 30 24.28 32.69 12.75
CA PHE A 30 24.76 31.31 12.63
C PHE A 30 23.72 30.29 13.10
N VAL A 31 23.05 30.54 14.24
CA VAL A 31 21.97 29.68 14.77
C VAL A 31 20.78 29.65 13.82
N SER A 32 20.33 30.82 13.36
CA SER A 32 19.23 30.94 12.40
C SER A 32 19.52 30.22 11.08
N THR A 33 20.75 30.35 10.58
CA THR A 33 21.22 29.67 9.37
C THR A 33 21.24 28.15 9.57
N ARG A 34 21.77 27.66 10.69
CA ARG A 34 21.81 26.22 11.01
C ARG A 34 20.41 25.63 11.17
N GLN A 35 19.50 26.34 11.84
CA GLN A 35 18.11 25.93 11.98
C GLN A 35 17.41 25.86 10.61
N THR A 36 17.63 26.85 9.76
CA THR A 36 17.09 26.87 8.40
C THR A 36 17.58 25.66 7.59
N TYR A 37 18.88 25.37 7.62
CA TYR A 37 19.43 24.18 6.95
C TYR A 37 18.80 22.87 7.43
N ARG A 38 18.57 22.75 8.74
CA ARG A 38 17.91 21.57 9.33
C ARG A 38 16.47 21.40 8.83
N VAL A 39 15.70 22.49 8.80
CA VAL A 39 14.32 22.48 8.28
C VAL A 39 14.28 22.12 6.79
N GLN A 40 15.22 22.64 5.99
CA GLN A 40 15.31 22.31 4.57
C GLN A 40 15.65 20.83 4.33
N ASP A 41 16.60 20.26 5.08
CA ASP A 41 16.94 18.83 4.98
C ASP A 41 15.77 17.93 5.37
N MET A 42 15.11 18.22 6.50
CA MET A 42 13.93 17.48 6.95
C MET A 42 12.78 17.55 5.94
N LYS A 43 12.55 18.72 5.34
CA LYS A 43 11.53 18.87 4.30
C LYS A 43 11.87 18.10 3.03
N ALA A 44 13.15 18.06 2.64
CA ALA A 44 13.59 17.29 1.48
C ALA A 44 13.36 15.78 1.68
N ARG A 45 13.75 15.22 2.83
CA ARG A 45 13.49 13.81 3.19
C ARG A 45 12.01 13.49 3.21
N MET A 46 11.23 14.32 3.91
CA MET A 46 9.77 14.18 3.97
C MET A 46 9.12 14.19 2.56
N GLN A 47 9.66 14.96 1.62
CA GLN A 47 9.20 14.98 0.24
C GLN A 47 9.60 13.74 -0.57
N GLU A 48 10.80 13.22 -0.33
CA GLU A 48 11.25 11.96 -0.93
C GLU A 48 10.37 10.80 -0.45
N ASP A 49 10.20 10.68 0.87
CA ASP A 49 9.40 9.63 1.51
C ASP A 49 7.92 9.72 1.09
N GLY A 50 7.32 10.92 1.12
CA GLY A 50 5.94 11.11 0.68
C GLY A 50 5.73 10.75 -0.81
N ARG A 51 6.69 11.07 -1.68
CA ARG A 51 6.63 10.69 -3.10
C ARG A 51 6.79 9.19 -3.28
N TYR A 52 7.69 8.55 -2.53
CA TYR A 52 7.89 7.10 -2.57
C TYR A 52 6.64 6.35 -2.11
N ALA A 53 6.02 6.76 -0.99
CA ALA A 53 4.77 6.18 -0.45
C ALA A 53 3.66 6.15 -1.51
N ILE A 54 3.38 7.32 -2.07
CA ILE A 54 2.33 7.51 -3.08
C ILE A 54 2.66 6.74 -4.36
N HIS A 55 3.92 6.73 -4.79
CA HIS A 55 4.36 5.99 -5.98
C HIS A 55 4.14 4.49 -5.80
N HIS A 56 4.55 3.93 -4.66
CA HIS A 56 4.43 2.51 -4.36
C HIS A 56 2.96 2.05 -4.38
N ILE A 57 2.08 2.76 -3.66
CA ILE A 57 0.65 2.44 -3.64
C ILE A 57 0.03 2.60 -5.03
N SER A 58 0.41 3.64 -5.78
CA SER A 58 -0.08 3.86 -7.15
C SER A 58 0.29 2.70 -8.09
N SER A 59 1.53 2.22 -8.02
CA SER A 59 2.04 1.13 -8.87
C SER A 59 1.29 -0.18 -8.64
N LEU A 60 0.84 -0.42 -7.41
CA LEU A 60 0.01 -1.56 -7.06
C LEU A 60 -1.45 -1.36 -7.55
N LEU A 61 -1.99 -0.15 -7.40
CA LEU A 61 -3.35 0.19 -7.85
C LEU A 61 -3.52 0.15 -9.37
N ASP A 62 -2.50 0.50 -10.15
CA ASP A 62 -2.55 0.45 -11.62
C ASP A 62 -2.88 -0.95 -12.17
N ARG A 63 -2.56 -2.01 -11.40
CA ARG A 63 -2.82 -3.42 -11.73
C ARG A 63 -3.97 -4.02 -10.92
N ALA A 64 -4.55 -3.27 -10.00
CA ALA A 64 -5.64 -3.77 -9.18
C ALA A 64 -6.87 -4.12 -10.04
N GLY A 65 -7.57 -5.18 -9.66
CA GLY A 65 -8.74 -5.69 -10.39
C GLY A 65 -8.43 -6.48 -11.65
N TYR A 66 -7.17 -6.76 -11.95
CA TYR A 66 -6.81 -7.72 -12.99
C TYR A 66 -7.10 -9.15 -12.53
N VAL A 67 -7.92 -9.88 -13.29
CA VAL A 67 -8.27 -11.29 -13.05
C VAL A 67 -8.24 -12.12 -14.35
N GLY A 68 -7.31 -11.77 -15.26
CA GLY A 68 -7.28 -12.29 -16.63
C GLY A 68 -8.28 -11.59 -17.55
N CYS A 69 -8.75 -12.26 -18.60
CA CYS A 69 -9.78 -11.71 -19.50
C CYS A 69 -11.12 -11.42 -18.79
N ASN A 70 -11.34 -11.97 -17.59
CA ASN A 70 -12.48 -11.64 -16.73
C ASN A 70 -12.46 -10.19 -16.20
N SER A 71 -11.33 -9.50 -16.32
CA SER A 71 -11.23 -8.08 -15.94
C SER A 71 -11.95 -7.14 -16.92
N ILE A 72 -12.29 -7.60 -18.13
CA ILE A 72 -12.97 -6.80 -19.15
C ILE A 72 -14.49 -6.89 -18.92
N PRO A 73 -15.19 -5.78 -18.59
CA PRO A 73 -16.63 -5.78 -18.41
C PRO A 73 -17.34 -6.18 -19.70
N THR A 74 -18.05 -7.30 -19.66
CA THR A 74 -18.82 -7.80 -20.79
C THR A 74 -20.23 -7.21 -20.72
N GLY A 75 -20.39 -5.97 -21.24
CA GLY A 75 -21.68 -5.41 -21.66
C GLY A 75 -22.69 -5.00 -20.57
N ASN A 76 -22.48 -5.25 -19.28
CA ASN A 76 -23.30 -4.67 -18.22
C ASN A 76 -22.53 -4.64 -16.89
N ARG A 77 -22.03 -3.47 -16.47
CA ARG A 77 -21.20 -3.30 -15.25
C ARG A 77 -21.97 -3.54 -13.93
N GLY A 78 -23.28 -3.82 -13.99
CA GLY A 78 -24.15 -4.09 -12.83
C GLY A 78 -24.48 -5.56 -12.58
N ALA A 79 -23.80 -6.52 -13.23
CA ALA A 79 -23.99 -7.92 -12.90
C ALA A 79 -23.27 -8.25 -11.59
N THR A 80 -24.02 -8.26 -10.49
CA THR A 80 -23.60 -8.73 -9.18
C THR A 80 -23.21 -10.20 -9.27
N GLY A 81 -21.92 -10.44 -9.47
CA GLY A 81 -21.31 -11.76 -9.55
C GLY A 81 -20.38 -11.88 -10.76
N ARG A 82 -19.08 -12.04 -10.50
CA ARG A 82 -18.15 -12.63 -11.51
C ARG A 82 -18.49 -14.10 -11.85
N ASN A 83 -19.58 -14.63 -11.27
CA ASN A 83 -20.27 -15.89 -11.60
C ASN A 83 -21.67 -15.66 -12.22
N SER A 84 -21.97 -14.48 -12.76
CA SER A 84 -23.26 -14.22 -13.39
C SER A 84 -23.24 -14.75 -14.83
N GLY A 85 -24.01 -15.81 -15.07
CA GLY A 85 -24.19 -16.50 -16.35
C GLY A 85 -24.86 -15.66 -17.45
N GLY A 86 -24.27 -14.53 -17.79
CA GLY A 86 -24.61 -13.74 -18.98
C GLY A 86 -23.49 -13.70 -20.02
N THR A 87 -22.24 -13.95 -19.64
CA THR A 87 -21.07 -13.70 -20.52
C THR A 87 -20.09 -14.87 -20.60
N GLY A 88 -20.38 -15.98 -19.92
CA GLY A 88 -19.77 -17.28 -20.19
C GLY A 88 -18.32 -17.46 -19.73
N ARG A 89 -17.76 -16.51 -18.95
CA ARG A 89 -16.40 -16.66 -18.40
C ARG A 89 -16.43 -17.00 -16.91
N SER A 90 -15.66 -18.01 -16.50
CA SER A 90 -15.65 -18.54 -15.12
C SER A 90 -14.45 -18.03 -14.34
N LEU A 91 -14.65 -17.54 -13.11
CA LEU A 91 -13.58 -17.29 -12.14
C LEU A 91 -13.77 -18.21 -10.93
N VAL A 92 -12.81 -19.10 -10.73
CA VAL A 92 -12.79 -20.03 -9.60
C VAL A 92 -11.76 -19.56 -8.58
N ASN A 93 -12.19 -19.20 -7.37
CA ASN A 93 -11.27 -19.04 -6.25
C ASN A 93 -11.17 -20.38 -5.50
N ASN A 94 -10.08 -21.12 -5.74
CA ASN A 94 -9.88 -22.46 -5.19
C ASN A 94 -9.27 -22.47 -3.78
N LEU A 95 -8.94 -21.30 -3.22
CA LEU A 95 -8.31 -21.19 -1.91
C LEU A 95 -9.25 -21.63 -0.78
N ASN A 96 -8.69 -22.16 0.32
CA ASN A 96 -9.44 -22.31 1.55
C ASN A 96 -9.90 -20.96 2.06
N THR A 97 -11.11 -20.92 2.64
CA THR A 97 -11.70 -19.68 3.15
C THR A 97 -11.69 -18.56 2.09
N ALA A 98 -12.02 -18.89 0.83
CA ALA A 98 -11.98 -17.99 -0.32
C ALA A 98 -12.69 -16.63 -0.11
N ASN A 99 -13.67 -16.54 0.79
CA ASN A 99 -14.40 -15.30 1.11
C ASN A 99 -13.82 -14.53 2.32
N ASN A 100 -12.72 -15.02 2.91
CA ASN A 100 -12.01 -14.29 3.96
C ASN A 100 -11.40 -13.02 3.37
N TYR A 101 -11.34 -11.95 4.17
CA TYR A 101 -10.83 -10.65 3.76
C TYR A 101 -9.52 -10.69 2.97
N PHE A 102 -8.53 -11.50 3.38
CA PHE A 102 -7.24 -11.54 2.67
C PHE A 102 -7.25 -12.41 1.41
N TRP A 103 -8.21 -13.34 1.29
CA TRP A 103 -8.27 -14.36 0.25
C TRP A 103 -9.41 -14.17 -0.76
N ASP A 104 -10.28 -13.18 -0.55
CA ASP A 104 -11.36 -12.78 -1.46
C ASP A 104 -10.84 -12.05 -2.71
N ILE A 105 -9.93 -12.72 -3.41
CA ILE A 105 -9.18 -12.21 -4.55
C ILE A 105 -10.07 -12.05 -5.79
N GLY A 106 -11.19 -12.77 -5.83
CA GLY A 106 -12.22 -12.65 -6.86
C GLY A 106 -13.30 -11.61 -6.59
N GLY A 107 -13.31 -10.95 -5.43
CA GLY A 107 -14.24 -9.88 -5.10
C GLY A 107 -13.74 -8.49 -5.52
N ALA A 108 -14.19 -7.47 -4.79
CA ALA A 108 -13.86 -6.08 -5.08
C ALA A 108 -12.34 -5.85 -5.04
N PRO A 109 -11.77 -5.16 -6.04
CA PRO A 109 -10.32 -4.98 -6.16
C PRO A 109 -9.73 -4.10 -5.06
N VAL A 110 -10.56 -3.25 -4.45
CA VAL A 110 -10.19 -2.39 -3.34
C VAL A 110 -11.26 -2.48 -2.26
N LEU A 111 -10.83 -2.35 -1.02
CA LEU A 111 -11.66 -2.26 0.18
C LEU A 111 -11.02 -1.24 1.11
N GLY A 112 -11.80 -0.74 2.07
CA GLY A 112 -11.22 0.04 3.14
C GLY A 112 -12.12 0.18 4.33
N HIS A 113 -11.57 0.87 5.32
CA HIS A 113 -12.14 1.04 6.63
C HIS A 113 -11.88 2.47 7.08
N GLU A 114 -12.96 3.24 7.22
CA GLU A 114 -12.91 4.62 7.66
C GLU A 114 -12.67 4.63 9.16
N ALA A 115 -11.62 5.30 9.61
CA ALA A 115 -11.41 5.49 11.03
C ALA A 115 -12.37 6.53 11.58
N ASP A 116 -12.91 6.27 12.76
CA ASP A 116 -13.44 7.33 13.60
C ASP A 116 -12.35 7.89 14.53
N ASN A 117 -12.60 9.07 15.09
CA ASN A 117 -11.68 9.72 16.02
C ASN A 117 -11.62 9.04 17.41
N ASN A 118 -12.39 7.97 17.62
CA ASN A 118 -12.53 7.24 18.89
C ASN A 118 -11.93 5.82 18.83
N GLY A 119 -11.18 5.49 17.78
CA GLY A 119 -10.53 4.19 17.61
C GLY A 119 -11.46 3.08 17.11
N GLY A 120 -12.60 3.43 16.53
CA GLY A 120 -13.44 2.54 15.74
C GLY A 120 -13.14 2.67 14.25
N TRP A 121 -13.54 1.65 13.49
CA TRP A 121 -13.49 1.68 12.04
C TRP A 121 -14.81 1.20 11.43
N SER A 122 -15.22 1.82 10.34
CA SER A 122 -16.41 1.44 9.58
C SER A 122 -16.10 1.37 8.08
N PRO A 123 -16.26 0.21 7.42
CA PRO A 123 -16.53 -1.12 7.99
C PRO A 123 -15.53 -1.56 9.06
N ALA A 124 -15.92 -2.48 9.94
CA ALA A 124 -15.04 -2.98 11.01
C ALA A 124 -13.78 -3.64 10.45
N LEU A 125 -12.64 -3.47 11.15
CA LEU A 125 -11.38 -4.08 10.74
C LEU A 125 -11.47 -5.62 10.77
N PRO A 126 -10.93 -6.32 9.76
CA PRO A 126 -10.82 -7.77 9.76
C PRO A 126 -9.81 -8.23 10.82
N ALA A 127 -10.00 -9.45 11.33
CA ALA A 127 -9.04 -10.09 12.22
C ALA A 127 -7.65 -10.16 11.55
N GLY A 128 -6.60 -9.80 12.29
CA GLY A 128 -5.22 -9.76 11.80
C GLY A 128 -4.68 -8.33 11.62
N ILE A 129 -5.56 -7.35 11.35
CA ILE A 129 -5.17 -5.93 11.34
C ILE A 129 -5.29 -5.39 12.76
N ASN A 130 -4.19 -5.50 13.50
CA ASN A 130 -4.11 -5.05 14.88
C ASN A 130 -3.40 -3.69 14.98
N GLN A 131 -3.49 -2.99 16.11
CA GLN A 131 -2.65 -1.82 16.42
C GLN A 131 -2.63 -0.68 15.38
N ALA A 132 -3.64 -0.59 14.50
CA ALA A 132 -3.80 0.58 13.64
C ALA A 132 -4.05 1.83 14.51
N ILE A 133 -3.45 2.97 14.16
CA ILE A 133 -3.64 4.22 14.88
C ILE A 133 -5.04 4.77 14.62
N ALA A 134 -5.75 5.17 15.68
CA ALA A 134 -7.07 5.80 15.59
C ALA A 134 -7.03 7.08 14.74
N GLY A 135 -8.14 7.39 14.05
CA GLY A 135 -8.20 8.51 13.12
C GLY A 135 -7.43 8.31 11.80
N SER A 136 -6.77 7.17 11.58
CA SER A 136 -6.17 6.81 10.29
C SER A 136 -6.88 5.64 9.64
N ASP A 137 -7.22 5.80 8.36
CA ASP A 137 -7.94 4.78 7.60
C ASP A 137 -7.07 3.55 7.34
N VAL A 138 -7.75 2.42 7.10
CA VAL A 138 -7.12 1.20 6.60
C VAL A 138 -7.59 0.95 5.18
N PHE A 139 -6.65 0.67 4.28
CA PHE A 139 -6.91 0.52 2.86
C PHE A 139 -6.34 -0.79 2.35
N THR A 140 -7.13 -1.55 1.61
CA THR A 140 -6.71 -2.83 1.01
C THR A 140 -6.95 -2.81 -0.48
N LEU A 141 -5.97 -3.34 -1.22
CA LEU A 141 -6.07 -3.58 -2.65
C LEU A 141 -5.66 -5.01 -2.98
N ARG A 142 -6.21 -5.55 -4.06
CA ARG A 142 -5.86 -6.84 -4.65
C ARG A 142 -5.29 -6.59 -6.03
N THR A 143 -4.09 -7.10 -6.26
CA THR A 143 -3.33 -6.81 -7.47
C THR A 143 -2.51 -8.01 -7.88
N VAL A 144 -2.08 -8.01 -9.13
CA VAL A 144 -1.18 -9.03 -9.67
C VAL A 144 0.24 -8.49 -9.82
N SER A 145 1.21 -9.40 -9.82
CA SER A 145 2.56 -9.04 -10.26
C SER A 145 2.56 -8.56 -11.70
N ASN A 146 3.58 -7.77 -12.05
CA ASN A 146 3.84 -7.33 -13.42
C ASN A 146 4.48 -8.42 -14.28
N VAL A 147 4.68 -9.61 -13.71
CA VAL A 147 5.31 -10.74 -14.38
C VAL A 147 4.22 -11.68 -14.88
N PHE A 148 4.17 -11.85 -16.19
CA PHE A 148 3.26 -12.77 -16.86
C PHE A 148 4.04 -14.01 -17.29
N ILE A 149 3.58 -15.17 -16.81
CA ILE A 149 4.18 -16.46 -17.11
C ILE A 149 3.23 -17.19 -18.06
N GLU A 150 3.72 -17.69 -19.19
CA GLU A 150 2.89 -18.49 -20.09
C GLU A 150 2.60 -19.87 -19.48
N VAL A 151 1.35 -20.30 -19.55
CA VAL A 151 0.96 -21.67 -19.21
C VAL A 151 1.26 -22.56 -20.41
N SER A 152 2.33 -23.33 -20.30
CA SER A 152 2.78 -24.26 -21.35
C SER A 152 1.76 -25.38 -21.59
N HIS A 153 1.15 -25.89 -20.52
CA HIS A 153 0.17 -26.99 -20.62
C HIS A 153 -0.63 -27.15 -19.33
N PHE A 154 -1.93 -27.44 -19.46
CA PHE A 154 -2.76 -27.97 -18.38
C PHE A 154 -3.84 -28.86 -19.01
N ASP A 155 -3.93 -30.11 -18.54
CA ASP A 155 -4.88 -31.11 -19.03
C ASP A 155 -5.55 -31.82 -17.85
N SER A 156 -6.80 -31.43 -17.57
CA SER A 156 -7.59 -32.00 -16.48
C SER A 156 -7.99 -33.46 -16.72
N SER A 157 -7.85 -33.98 -17.95
CA SER A 157 -8.13 -35.39 -18.26
C SER A 157 -7.10 -36.36 -17.65
N LEU A 158 -5.92 -35.83 -17.27
CA LEU A 158 -4.88 -36.60 -16.57
C LEU A 158 -5.23 -36.89 -15.11
N GLY A 159 -6.29 -36.28 -14.58
CA GLY A 159 -6.80 -36.46 -13.23
C GLY A 159 -6.92 -35.15 -12.46
N PRO A 160 -7.59 -35.16 -11.29
CA PRO A 160 -7.85 -33.93 -10.53
C PRO A 160 -6.58 -33.25 -10.02
N SER A 161 -5.49 -33.99 -9.82
CA SER A 161 -4.16 -33.50 -9.34
C SER A 161 -3.22 -33.11 -10.49
N ALA A 162 -3.69 -33.12 -11.76
CA ALA A 162 -2.85 -32.76 -12.90
C ALA A 162 -2.18 -31.38 -12.70
N PRO A 163 -0.85 -31.27 -12.75
CA PRO A 163 -0.17 -30.02 -12.48
C PRO A 163 -0.39 -29.01 -13.62
N VAL A 164 -0.42 -27.73 -13.27
CA VAL A 164 -0.32 -26.65 -14.26
C VAL A 164 1.15 -26.51 -14.64
N LYS A 165 1.49 -26.61 -15.92
CA LYS A 165 2.88 -26.52 -16.39
C LYS A 165 3.22 -25.14 -16.90
N ILE A 166 4.37 -24.63 -16.49
CA ILE A 166 4.98 -23.38 -16.95
C ILE A 166 6.42 -23.63 -17.41
N PRO A 167 7.10 -22.67 -18.05
CA PRO A 167 8.52 -22.79 -18.37
C PRO A 167 9.38 -23.09 -17.14
N GLN A 168 10.41 -23.92 -17.32
CA GLN A 168 11.49 -24.08 -16.36
C GLN A 168 12.24 -22.75 -16.18
N ASN A 169 12.82 -22.50 -14.99
CA ASN A 169 13.41 -21.21 -14.62
C ASN A 169 12.40 -20.06 -14.64
N ASN A 170 11.26 -20.27 -13.98
CA ASN A 170 10.24 -19.25 -13.79
C ASN A 170 10.57 -18.32 -12.60
N PRO A 171 9.95 -17.14 -12.52
CA PRO A 171 10.22 -16.14 -11.48
C PRO A 171 9.31 -16.29 -10.25
N LEU A 172 8.64 -17.44 -10.07
CA LEU A 172 7.94 -17.72 -8.82
C LEU A 172 8.98 -17.94 -7.71
N ASP A 173 8.59 -17.65 -6.47
CA ASP A 173 9.46 -17.90 -5.32
C ASP A 173 9.78 -19.40 -5.25
N ASP A 174 11.03 -19.75 -4.91
CA ASP A 174 11.55 -21.12 -4.80
C ASP A 174 11.03 -21.89 -3.57
N CYS A 175 9.85 -21.51 -3.12
CA CYS A 175 9.35 -21.82 -1.81
C CYS A 175 8.41 -23.03 -1.87
N ASP A 176 8.62 -24.01 -0.97
CA ASP A 176 7.81 -25.23 -0.87
C ASP A 176 6.99 -25.24 0.44
N PRO A 177 5.69 -24.90 0.38
CA PRO A 177 4.84 -24.89 1.58
C PRO A 177 4.65 -26.26 2.24
N ALA A 178 5.01 -27.36 1.58
CA ALA A 178 4.89 -28.70 2.15
C ALA A 178 6.07 -29.06 3.07
N THR A 179 7.26 -28.53 2.80
CA THR A 179 8.50 -28.92 3.49
C THR A 179 9.18 -27.78 4.25
N GLU A 180 8.85 -26.53 3.96
CA GLU A 180 9.45 -25.39 4.65
C GLU A 180 9.05 -25.30 6.13
N ALA A 181 10.01 -24.88 6.95
CA ALA A 181 9.85 -24.76 8.41
C ALA A 181 8.80 -23.72 8.82
N LYS A 182 8.40 -22.82 7.92
CA LYS A 182 7.38 -21.79 8.14
C LYS A 182 6.37 -21.72 6.99
N PRO A 183 5.45 -22.69 6.89
CA PRO A 183 4.53 -22.82 5.74
C PRO A 183 3.49 -21.69 5.60
N GLY A 184 3.41 -20.76 6.57
CA GLY A 184 2.60 -19.54 6.50
C GLY A 184 3.35 -18.31 5.99
N GLU A 185 4.69 -18.35 5.91
CA GLU A 185 5.52 -17.26 5.37
C GLU A 185 5.84 -17.49 3.87
N CYS A 186 5.83 -18.74 3.40
CA CYS A 186 5.95 -19.11 1.98
C CYS A 186 4.57 -19.40 1.36
N ALA A 187 4.21 -18.68 0.29
CA ALA A 187 3.02 -18.98 -0.49
C ALA A 187 3.08 -18.32 -1.88
N ASN A 188 3.20 -19.13 -2.93
CA ASN A 188 2.90 -18.73 -4.29
C ASN A 188 1.38 -18.85 -4.52
N ILE A 189 0.65 -17.75 -4.34
CA ILE A 189 -0.77 -17.67 -4.75
C ILE A 189 -0.82 -17.11 -6.15
N VAL A 190 -1.39 -17.89 -7.06
CA VAL A 190 -1.38 -17.59 -8.49
C VAL A 190 -2.79 -17.50 -9.02
N ILE A 191 -2.98 -16.66 -10.03
CA ILE A 191 -4.12 -16.71 -10.91
C ILE A 191 -3.64 -17.23 -12.27
N ALA A 192 -4.21 -18.35 -12.70
CA ALA A 192 -4.02 -18.88 -14.04
C ALA A 192 -5.29 -18.62 -14.85
N SER A 193 -5.15 -18.03 -16.02
CA SER A 193 -6.30 -17.61 -16.83
C SER A 193 -6.07 -17.77 -18.32
N ASP A 194 -7.12 -18.13 -19.05
CA ASP A 194 -7.23 -17.96 -20.50
C ASP A 194 -8.36 -16.96 -20.82
N CYS A 195 -8.82 -16.92 -22.07
CA CYS A 195 -9.90 -16.01 -22.48
C CYS A 195 -11.29 -16.38 -21.95
N ASN A 196 -11.46 -17.57 -21.38
CA ASN A 196 -12.75 -18.14 -20.96
C ASN A 196 -12.78 -18.51 -19.47
N ASN A 197 -11.64 -18.90 -18.91
CA ASN A 197 -11.52 -19.46 -17.58
C ASN A 197 -10.40 -18.79 -16.80
N SER A 198 -10.63 -18.54 -15.52
CA SER A 198 -9.61 -18.14 -14.56
C SER A 198 -9.75 -18.99 -13.30
N VAL A 199 -8.62 -19.43 -12.73
CA VAL A 199 -8.57 -20.09 -11.43
C VAL A 199 -7.49 -19.45 -10.56
N ILE A 200 -7.83 -19.20 -9.31
CA ILE A 200 -6.91 -18.78 -8.26
C ILE A 200 -6.64 -20.00 -7.39
N PHE A 201 -5.37 -20.31 -7.16
CA PHE A 201 -4.96 -21.42 -6.29
C PHE A 201 -3.60 -21.15 -5.67
N GLN A 202 -3.27 -21.89 -4.62
CA GLN A 202 -1.95 -21.88 -4.02
C GLN A 202 -1.11 -23.02 -4.60
N VAL A 203 0.10 -22.71 -5.05
CA VAL A 203 1.08 -23.72 -5.45
C VAL A 203 1.59 -24.43 -4.19
N THR A 204 1.64 -25.76 -4.22
CA THR A 204 1.93 -26.61 -3.05
C THR A 204 3.27 -27.34 -3.11
N ASN A 205 4.14 -26.94 -4.03
CA ASN A 205 5.51 -27.41 -4.20
C ASN A 205 6.39 -26.22 -4.63
N ASP A 206 7.71 -26.41 -4.65
CA ASP A 206 8.63 -25.51 -5.36
C ASP A 206 8.54 -25.76 -6.88
N PRO A 207 8.03 -24.80 -7.67
CA PRO A 207 7.91 -24.95 -9.13
C PRO A 207 9.16 -24.46 -9.89
N SER A 208 10.18 -23.94 -9.20
CA SER A 208 11.35 -23.30 -9.84
C SER A 208 12.19 -24.29 -10.65
N VAL A 209 12.23 -25.56 -10.21
CA VAL A 209 13.09 -26.61 -10.78
C VAL A 209 12.48 -27.28 -12.01
N ASP A 210 11.21 -27.68 -11.96
CA ASP A 210 10.58 -28.49 -13.01
C ASP A 210 9.45 -27.81 -13.78
N GLY A 211 9.00 -26.63 -13.30
CA GLY A 211 7.88 -25.89 -13.88
C GLY A 211 6.51 -26.53 -13.66
N ASN A 212 6.40 -27.52 -12.76
CA ASN A 212 5.12 -28.14 -12.41
C ASN A 212 4.53 -27.45 -11.18
N LEU A 213 3.34 -26.89 -11.31
CA LEU A 213 2.61 -26.28 -10.21
C LEU A 213 1.60 -27.30 -9.70
N GLN A 214 1.92 -27.92 -8.58
CA GLN A 214 1.02 -28.77 -7.80
C GLN A 214 0.08 -27.89 -6.98
N HIS A 215 -1.09 -28.43 -6.66
CA HIS A 215 -2.18 -27.67 -6.02
C HIS A 215 -2.99 -28.55 -5.06
N GLU A 216 -2.29 -29.40 -4.33
CA GLU A 216 -2.88 -30.36 -3.38
C GLU A 216 -3.66 -29.68 -2.24
N THR A 217 -4.58 -30.42 -1.64
CA THR A 217 -5.29 -29.98 -0.43
C THR A 217 -4.46 -30.24 0.82
N GLY A 218 -4.65 -29.40 1.85
CA GLY A 218 -4.01 -29.60 3.15
C GLY A 218 -2.55 -29.14 3.25
N ILE A 219 -2.03 -28.48 2.20
CA ILE A 219 -0.68 -27.91 2.16
C ILE A 219 -0.76 -26.39 2.08
N GLY A 220 0.10 -25.71 2.85
CA GLY A 220 0.26 -24.26 2.84
C GLY A 220 -0.89 -23.48 3.51
N THR A 221 -0.71 -22.17 3.65
CA THR A 221 -1.76 -21.24 4.13
C THR A 221 -2.02 -20.15 3.09
N PRO A 222 -3.28 -19.95 2.64
CA PRO A 222 -4.49 -20.63 3.11
C PRO A 222 -4.62 -22.08 2.61
N GLY A 223 -3.88 -22.48 1.59
CA GLY A 223 -4.00 -23.78 0.92
C GLY A 223 -5.21 -23.86 0.00
N ASN A 224 -5.41 -25.02 -0.63
CA ASN A 224 -6.51 -25.26 -1.57
C ASN A 224 -7.68 -26.00 -0.92
N SER A 225 -8.90 -25.64 -1.32
CA SER A 225 -10.16 -26.22 -0.85
C SER A 225 -10.52 -27.56 -1.49
N ARG A 226 -9.99 -27.80 -2.69
CA ARG A 226 -10.12 -29.04 -3.47
C ARG A 226 -8.90 -29.20 -4.36
N VAL A 227 -8.58 -30.45 -4.68
CA VAL A 227 -7.49 -30.79 -5.59
C VAL A 227 -7.88 -30.45 -7.04
N ASP A 228 -9.13 -30.69 -7.43
CA ASP A 228 -9.60 -30.30 -8.77
C ASP A 228 -9.77 -28.78 -8.88
N LEU A 229 -9.03 -28.15 -9.80
CA LEU A 229 -9.11 -26.71 -10.07
C LEU A 229 -10.45 -26.27 -10.68
N GLY A 230 -11.31 -27.23 -11.08
CA GLY A 230 -12.66 -26.95 -11.58
C GLY A 230 -12.68 -26.30 -12.96
N LEU A 231 -11.60 -26.48 -13.72
CA LEU A 231 -11.45 -26.03 -15.11
C LEU A 231 -11.15 -27.24 -16.00
N SER A 232 -11.69 -27.25 -17.22
CA SER A 232 -11.41 -28.29 -18.22
C SER A 232 -10.06 -28.12 -18.93
N GLY A 233 -9.42 -26.96 -18.80
CA GLY A 233 -8.18 -26.62 -19.49
C GLY A 233 -7.83 -25.14 -19.40
N LEU A 234 -6.58 -24.81 -19.73
CA LEU A 234 -6.04 -23.45 -19.83
C LEU A 234 -5.24 -23.35 -21.14
N SER A 235 -5.94 -23.23 -22.27
CA SER A 235 -5.27 -23.23 -23.58
C SER A 235 -4.67 -21.86 -23.87
N GLN A 236 -3.35 -21.79 -24.07
CA GLN A 236 -2.61 -20.53 -24.26
C GLN A 236 -2.86 -19.53 -23.11
N GLY A 237 -2.91 -20.07 -21.89
CA GLY A 237 -3.18 -19.31 -20.68
C GLY A 237 -1.97 -18.52 -20.20
N TRP A 238 -2.23 -17.56 -19.33
CA TRP A 238 -1.24 -16.79 -18.60
C TRP A 238 -1.41 -16.99 -17.12
N LEU A 239 -0.30 -16.90 -16.41
CA LEU A 239 -0.22 -17.01 -14.97
C LEU A 239 0.45 -15.76 -14.40
N ASN A 240 -0.14 -15.24 -13.33
CA ASN A 240 0.43 -14.17 -12.51
C ASN A 240 0.36 -14.58 -11.04
N THR A 241 1.30 -14.11 -10.23
CA THR A 241 1.10 -14.08 -8.78
C THR A 241 0.08 -13.02 -8.42
N ILE A 242 -0.81 -13.33 -7.48
CA ILE A 242 -1.87 -12.43 -7.05
C ILE A 242 -1.80 -12.21 -5.54
N THR A 243 -1.83 -10.95 -5.13
CA THR A 243 -1.57 -10.54 -3.75
C THR A 243 -2.57 -9.50 -3.26
N THR A 244 -2.94 -9.64 -2.00
CA THR A 244 -3.72 -8.66 -1.24
C THR A 244 -2.75 -7.82 -0.42
N HIS A 245 -2.72 -6.51 -0.67
CA HIS A 245 -1.92 -5.54 0.07
C HIS A 245 -2.83 -4.70 0.95
N THR A 246 -2.53 -4.62 2.25
CA THR A 246 -3.27 -3.79 3.20
C THR A 246 -2.34 -2.78 3.84
N PHE A 247 -2.73 -1.51 3.77
CA PHE A 247 -1.99 -0.35 4.28
C PHE A 247 -2.72 0.23 5.49
N PHE A 248 -1.97 0.57 6.52
CA PHE A 248 -2.48 1.24 7.72
C PHE A 248 -1.32 1.88 8.48
N ILE A 249 -1.63 2.82 9.36
CA ILE A 249 -0.63 3.49 10.19
C ILE A 249 -0.47 2.74 11.51
N ARG A 250 0.77 2.49 11.96
CA ARG A 250 1.10 2.07 13.34
C ARG A 250 2.28 2.89 13.85
N ASN A 251 2.49 2.89 15.16
CA ASN A 251 3.75 3.38 15.71
C ASN A 251 4.88 2.42 15.32
N GLY A 252 5.86 2.94 14.59
CA GLY A 252 7.06 2.26 14.16
C GLY A 252 8.01 1.92 15.31
N PRO A 253 9.09 1.17 15.03
CA PRO A 253 10.12 0.82 16.02
C PRO A 253 10.77 2.05 16.68
N SER A 254 10.88 3.15 15.92
CA SER A 254 11.43 4.42 16.36
C SER A 254 10.43 5.30 17.12
N ASN A 255 9.23 4.78 17.43
CA ASN A 255 8.10 5.50 18.03
C ASN A 255 7.56 6.69 17.20
N TYR A 256 7.89 6.74 15.91
CA TYR A 256 7.23 7.60 14.94
C TYR A 256 6.06 6.83 14.30
N PRO A 257 4.93 7.48 14.02
CA PRO A 257 3.91 6.92 13.15
C PRO A 257 4.50 6.53 11.79
N SER A 258 4.19 5.34 11.32
CA SER A 258 4.73 4.78 10.10
C SER A 258 3.62 4.12 9.29
N LEU A 259 3.75 4.21 7.97
CA LEU A 259 2.91 3.47 7.04
C LEU A 259 3.41 2.02 7.01
N TYR A 260 2.55 1.10 7.41
CA TYR A 260 2.79 -0.32 7.35
C TYR A 260 2.12 -0.93 6.11
N GLN A 261 2.72 -2.00 5.60
CA GLN A 261 2.14 -2.83 4.55
C GLN A 261 2.06 -4.28 5.03
N MET A 262 0.86 -4.85 4.92
CA MET A 262 0.57 -6.26 5.12
C MET A 262 0.31 -6.91 3.78
N VAL A 263 1.01 -8.02 3.49
CA VAL A 263 0.83 -8.79 2.24
C VAL A 263 0.23 -10.15 2.57
N LEU A 264 -0.88 -10.51 1.92
CA LEU A 264 -1.57 -11.79 2.11
C LEU A 264 -1.90 -12.10 3.59
N GLY A 265 -2.23 -11.08 4.39
CA GLY A 265 -2.55 -11.25 5.82
C GLY A 265 -1.36 -11.69 6.70
N LYS A 266 -0.12 -11.69 6.17
CA LYS A 266 1.11 -12.01 6.91
C LYS A 266 1.48 -10.87 7.87
N ASN A 267 2.58 -11.05 8.61
CA ASN A 267 3.09 -9.97 9.47
C ASN A 267 3.38 -8.72 8.63
N PRO A 268 2.96 -7.54 9.11
CA PRO A 268 3.16 -6.31 8.36
C PRO A 268 4.56 -5.75 8.55
N ASP A 269 5.12 -5.23 7.46
CA ASP A 269 6.41 -4.54 7.44
C ASP A 269 6.23 -3.02 7.42
N VAL A 270 7.21 -2.31 7.96
CA VAL A 270 7.28 -0.84 7.83
C VAL A 270 7.61 -0.53 6.38
N LEU A 271 6.71 0.16 5.69
CA LEU A 271 6.99 0.69 4.36
C LEU A 271 7.83 1.96 4.48
N ILE A 272 7.33 2.94 5.23
CA ILE A 272 7.92 4.28 5.40
C ILE A 272 7.60 4.79 6.81
N GLU A 273 8.59 5.38 7.49
CA GLU A 273 8.38 6.10 8.75
C GLU A 273 7.94 7.55 8.53
N GLY A 274 7.34 8.18 9.55
CA GLY A 274 6.95 9.59 9.48
C GLY A 274 5.65 9.82 8.73
N VAL A 275 4.78 8.81 8.65
CA VAL A 275 3.42 8.92 8.12
C VAL A 275 2.46 8.98 9.31
N GLU A 276 2.05 10.18 9.68
CA GLU A 276 1.20 10.43 10.84
C GLU A 276 -0.24 9.96 10.63
N GLN A 277 -0.79 10.24 9.45
CA GLN A 277 -2.17 9.95 9.14
C GLN A 277 -2.34 9.56 7.68
N MET A 278 -3.24 8.61 7.43
CA MET A 278 -3.72 8.26 6.09
C MET A 278 -5.24 8.44 6.04
N GLN A 279 -5.74 9.10 5.00
CA GLN A 279 -7.16 9.23 4.68
C GLN A 279 -7.42 8.76 3.25
N VAL A 280 -8.53 8.06 3.02
CA VAL A 280 -8.84 7.45 1.72
C VAL A 280 -10.30 7.69 1.32
N GLU A 281 -10.48 8.35 0.17
CA GLU A 281 -11.79 8.51 -0.48
C GLU A 281 -11.88 7.62 -1.73
N TYR A 282 -13.07 7.09 -1.99
CA TYR A 282 -13.36 6.16 -3.08
C TYR A 282 -14.26 6.82 -4.12
N GLY A 283 -13.81 6.85 -5.37
CA GLY A 283 -14.58 7.35 -6.50
C GLY A 283 -15.52 6.26 -7.02
N VAL A 284 -16.83 6.48 -6.82
CA VAL A 284 -17.90 5.54 -7.14
C VAL A 284 -18.53 5.90 -8.49
N ASP A 285 -18.70 4.89 -9.36
CA ASP A 285 -19.46 4.96 -10.62
C ASP A 285 -20.85 4.35 -10.40
N THR A 286 -21.75 5.14 -9.81
CA THR A 286 -23.13 4.68 -9.49
C THR A 286 -23.98 4.47 -10.75
N SER A 287 -23.64 5.20 -11.82
CA SER A 287 -24.32 5.13 -13.11
C SER A 287 -23.76 4.07 -14.07
N ASN A 288 -22.69 3.37 -13.68
CA ASN A 288 -22.03 2.31 -14.46
C ASN A 288 -21.56 2.76 -15.86
N ASN A 289 -21.18 4.03 -16.01
CA ASN A 289 -20.79 4.63 -17.29
C ASN A 289 -19.28 4.80 -17.47
N GLY A 290 -18.48 4.38 -16.47
CA GLY A 290 -17.02 4.51 -16.45
C GLY A 290 -16.49 5.85 -16.00
N SER A 291 -17.34 6.70 -15.43
CA SER A 291 -16.96 7.98 -14.84
C SER A 291 -17.29 7.99 -13.35
N VAL A 292 -16.50 8.74 -12.57
CA VAL A 292 -16.75 8.89 -11.14
C VAL A 292 -17.89 9.88 -10.96
N ASP A 293 -18.95 9.45 -10.27
CA ASP A 293 -20.09 10.31 -9.92
C ASP A 293 -19.83 11.08 -8.62
N GLN A 294 -19.18 10.43 -7.65
CA GLN A 294 -18.87 11.02 -6.34
C GLN A 294 -17.66 10.36 -5.68
N TYR A 295 -16.99 11.10 -4.80
CA TYR A 295 -16.00 10.58 -3.86
C TYR A 295 -16.64 10.43 -2.48
N VAL A 296 -16.50 9.26 -1.87
CA VAL A 296 -17.04 8.95 -0.54
C VAL A 296 -16.00 8.26 0.34
N LYS A 297 -16.14 8.39 1.65
CA LYS A 297 -15.37 7.63 2.66
C LYS A 297 -15.81 6.16 2.69
N ALA A 298 -14.99 5.27 3.26
CA ALA A 298 -15.26 3.82 3.24
C ALA A 298 -16.60 3.45 3.92
N ASN A 299 -16.98 4.16 4.97
CA ASN A 299 -18.25 3.98 5.68
C ASN A 299 -19.50 4.34 4.87
N ALA A 300 -19.34 5.05 3.75
CA ALA A 300 -20.39 5.48 2.85
C ALA A 300 -20.38 4.74 1.51
N VAL A 301 -19.48 3.76 1.32
CA VAL A 301 -19.47 2.91 0.13
C VAL A 301 -20.60 1.88 0.21
N ALA A 302 -21.57 1.99 -0.69
CA ALA A 302 -22.70 1.05 -0.78
C ALA A 302 -22.32 -0.25 -1.51
N ASP A 303 -21.56 -0.14 -2.60
CA ASP A 303 -21.09 -1.27 -3.40
C ASP A 303 -19.62 -1.07 -3.79
N TRP A 304 -18.76 -1.92 -3.26
CA TRP A 304 -17.33 -1.91 -3.55
C TRP A 304 -17.01 -2.31 -4.99
N GLU A 305 -17.93 -3.02 -5.66
CA GLU A 305 -17.82 -3.33 -7.08
C GLU A 305 -18.13 -2.12 -7.97
N GLN A 306 -18.50 -0.95 -7.43
CA GLN A 306 -18.65 0.29 -8.21
C GLN A 306 -17.47 1.25 -8.08
N ILE A 307 -16.42 0.89 -7.33
CA ILE A 307 -15.24 1.73 -7.19
C ILE A 307 -14.36 1.66 -8.44
N ILE A 308 -14.06 2.83 -9.02
CA ILE A 308 -13.20 2.95 -10.19
C ILE A 308 -12.00 3.88 -9.97
N SER A 309 -11.95 4.61 -8.86
CA SER A 309 -10.76 5.39 -8.46
C SER A 309 -10.63 5.49 -6.95
N VAL A 310 -9.43 5.78 -6.48
CA VAL A 310 -9.10 5.96 -5.06
C VAL A 310 -8.31 7.26 -4.92
N ARG A 311 -8.67 8.11 -3.96
CA ARG A 311 -7.92 9.30 -3.57
C ARG A 311 -7.30 9.05 -2.21
N ILE A 312 -5.97 9.04 -2.15
CA ILE A 312 -5.20 8.79 -0.93
C ILE A 312 -4.55 10.11 -0.51
N SER A 313 -4.70 10.46 0.76
CA SER A 313 -4.03 11.59 1.41
C SER A 313 -3.15 11.07 2.55
N LEU A 314 -1.87 11.41 2.53
CA LEU A 314 -0.90 11.09 3.58
C LEU A 314 -0.42 12.37 4.25
N VAL A 315 -0.49 12.43 5.58
CA VAL A 315 0.12 13.49 6.38
C VAL A 315 1.50 13.01 6.80
N MET A 316 2.53 13.59 6.18
CA MET A 316 3.92 13.30 6.52
C MET A 316 4.38 14.27 7.62
N ILE A 317 5.22 13.78 8.54
CA ILE A 317 5.86 14.57 9.60
C ILE A 317 7.38 14.56 9.45
N ASN A 318 8.06 15.57 9.99
CA ASN A 318 9.51 15.47 10.15
C ASN A 318 9.89 14.36 11.14
N ILE A 319 10.98 13.68 10.82
CA ILE A 319 11.67 12.75 11.72
C ILE A 319 12.98 13.41 12.12
N ASP A 320 13.28 13.40 13.41
CA ASP A 320 14.56 13.87 13.92
C ASP A 320 15.28 12.76 14.70
N PRO A 321 16.48 12.35 14.28
CA PRO A 321 17.27 11.36 15.03
C PRO A 321 17.60 11.78 16.46
N GLN A 322 17.58 13.09 16.76
CA GLN A 322 17.78 13.62 18.11
C GLN A 322 16.46 13.80 18.89
N GLN A 323 15.33 13.37 18.33
CA GLN A 323 13.98 13.50 18.89
C GLN A 323 13.58 14.94 19.27
N ASN A 324 14.22 15.93 18.66
CA ASN A 324 13.83 17.33 18.75
C ASN A 324 12.92 17.65 17.57
N ASP A 325 11.67 17.25 17.72
CA ASP A 325 10.65 17.33 16.68
C ASP A 325 10.07 18.74 16.48
N ASN A 326 10.41 19.70 17.36
CA ASN A 326 9.95 21.09 17.30
C ASN A 326 10.75 21.92 16.29
N VAL A 327 10.37 21.80 15.02
CA VAL A 327 11.07 22.41 13.88
C VAL A 327 10.16 23.23 12.96
N ALA A 328 8.85 23.23 13.21
CA ALA A 328 7.90 24.02 12.43
C ALA A 328 8.21 25.53 12.53
N LEU A 329 8.29 26.18 11.37
CA LEU A 329 8.37 27.64 11.28
C LEU A 329 6.93 28.19 11.22
N GLY A 330 6.21 28.17 12.35
CA GLY A 330 4.81 28.59 12.45
C GLY A 330 4.00 27.74 13.43
N ASP A 331 2.68 27.75 13.28
CA ASP A 331 1.75 26.97 14.11
C ASP A 331 1.56 25.51 13.62
N GLY A 332 2.34 25.08 12.62
CA GLY A 332 2.30 23.69 12.12
C GLY A 332 1.00 23.34 11.37
N THR A 333 0.19 24.34 11.00
CA THR A 333 -1.11 24.13 10.37
C THR A 333 -1.02 23.43 9.01
N TYR A 334 -1.94 22.49 8.77
CA TYR A 334 -2.10 21.83 7.48
C TYR A 334 -3.59 21.67 7.12
N THR A 335 -3.87 21.35 5.86
CA THR A 335 -5.23 21.09 5.38
C THR A 335 -5.37 19.64 4.95
N LEU A 336 -6.32 18.91 5.55
CA LEU A 336 -6.64 17.52 5.23
C LEU A 336 -8.15 17.41 4.99
N GLU A 337 -8.54 16.85 3.84
CA GLU A 337 -9.95 16.71 3.43
C GLU A 337 -10.75 18.04 3.49
N GLY A 338 -10.07 19.16 3.22
CA GLY A 338 -10.67 20.50 3.29
C GLY A 338 -10.77 21.11 4.70
N ASN A 339 -10.41 20.35 5.75
CA ASN A 339 -10.36 20.84 7.12
C ASN A 339 -8.98 21.41 7.45
N VAL A 340 -8.94 22.57 8.09
CA VAL A 340 -7.72 23.19 8.60
C VAL A 340 -7.45 22.65 10.00
N ILE A 341 -6.28 22.03 10.19
CA ILE A 341 -5.86 21.41 11.46
C ILE A 341 -4.60 22.15 11.94
N THR A 342 -4.60 22.58 13.20
CA THR A 342 -3.48 23.28 13.85
C THR A 342 -2.99 22.49 15.06
N PRO A 343 -1.96 21.65 14.90
CA PRO A 343 -1.35 20.89 15.99
C PRO A 343 -0.51 21.78 16.92
N ASP A 344 -0.36 21.38 18.18
CA ASP A 344 0.39 22.10 19.22
C ASP A 344 1.75 21.46 19.57
N ASP A 345 2.29 20.62 18.68
CA ASP A 345 3.50 19.82 18.93
C ASP A 345 4.78 20.31 18.23
N GLY A 346 4.69 21.38 17.43
CA GLY A 346 5.82 21.98 16.75
C GLY A 346 6.41 21.13 15.60
N ARG A 347 5.75 20.04 15.19
CA ARG A 347 6.20 19.24 14.03
C ARG A 347 5.91 19.94 12.71
N LEU A 348 6.85 19.85 11.80
CA LEU A 348 6.62 20.16 10.40
C LEU A 348 5.77 19.05 9.78
N ARG A 349 4.68 19.45 9.10
CA ARG A 349 3.80 18.54 8.36
C ARG A 349 3.71 18.90 6.90
N GLN A 350 3.52 17.89 6.05
CA GLN A 350 3.18 18.09 4.65
C GLN A 350 2.19 17.02 4.20
N VAL A 351 1.11 17.47 3.54
CA VAL A 351 0.09 16.58 3.00
C VAL A 351 0.41 16.23 1.56
N PHE A 352 0.33 14.94 1.24
CA PHE A 352 0.44 14.41 -0.12
C PHE A 352 -0.88 13.76 -0.50
N THR A 353 -1.57 14.35 -1.47
CA THR A 353 -2.83 13.80 -2.01
C THR A 353 -2.63 13.35 -3.44
N LYS A 354 -3.08 12.14 -3.77
CA LYS A 354 -3.13 11.65 -5.14
C LYS A 354 -4.43 10.91 -5.41
N THR A 355 -5.03 11.18 -6.56
CA THR A 355 -6.14 10.41 -7.11
C THR A 355 -5.61 9.42 -8.14
N ILE A 356 -5.93 8.14 -7.98
CA ILE A 356 -5.49 7.02 -8.83
C ILE A 356 -6.73 6.32 -9.39
N THR A 357 -6.78 6.14 -10.70
CA THR A 357 -7.87 5.39 -11.36
C THR A 357 -7.51 3.92 -11.44
N LEU A 358 -8.49 3.04 -11.19
CA LEU A 358 -8.35 1.59 -11.33
C LEU A 358 -8.49 1.23 -12.81
N ARG A 359 -7.37 1.11 -13.53
CA ARG A 359 -7.36 0.90 -14.98
C ARG A 359 -8.21 -0.30 -15.40
N ASN A 360 -8.06 -1.44 -14.72
CA ASN A 360 -8.81 -2.66 -15.03
C ASN A 360 -10.31 -2.60 -14.67
N ARG A 361 -10.82 -1.44 -14.23
CA ARG A 361 -12.25 -1.22 -13.96
C ARG A 361 -12.90 -0.24 -14.95
N ILE A 362 -12.11 0.56 -15.65
CA ILE A 362 -12.60 1.54 -16.64
C ILE A 362 -12.47 1.06 -18.08
N LEU A 363 -11.64 0.05 -18.34
CA LEU A 363 -11.39 -0.52 -19.66
C LEU A 363 -12.61 -1.18 -20.31
#